data_AF-A0A645GKS5-F1
#
_entry.id   AF-A0A645GKS5-F1
#
_cell.length_a   1.000
_cell.length_b   1.000
_cell.length_c   1.000
_cell.angle_alpha   90.00
_cell.angle_beta   90.00
_cell.angle_gamma   90.00
#
_symmetry.space_group_name_H-M   'P 1'
#
loop_
_entity.id
_entity.type
_entity.pdbx_description
1 polymer ?
#
loop_
_entity_poly.entity_id
_entity_poly.type
_entity_poly.pdbx_seq_one_letter_code
_entity_poly.pdbx_strand_id
1 'polypeptide(L)'
;MDLGAFCGIHPVETVFPLDPPGVPVPFWQLVYHDSVLNYTAEGAYGAHGREYILYVALFGLLPTQFDAESGRLSRELRGTYKSEMISHRFLTPVRVERNPDGSFRTHGVAATVFDDGTEVVANFGDSDFRDGNRRIAGQDYLIFRSKSAESATSSPKEDGR
;
A
#
# COMPACT_ATOMS: atom_id res chain seq x y z
N MET A 1 3.76 -20.81 14.42
CA MET A 1 4.43 -19.69 13.74
C MET A 1 3.31 -18.76 13.37
N ASP A 2 3.13 -17.67 14.10
CA ASP A 2 2.07 -16.70 13.82
C ASP A 2 2.52 -15.86 12.63
N LEU A 3 1.74 -15.88 11.55
CA LEU A 3 2.09 -15.31 10.24
C LEU A 3 1.85 -13.79 10.24
N GLY A 4 2.36 -13.07 11.24
CA GLY A 4 2.16 -11.63 11.35
C GLY A 4 0.76 -11.21 11.80
N ALA A 5 0.49 -9.91 11.75
CA ALA A 5 -0.83 -9.34 12.09
C ALA A 5 -1.78 -9.39 10.88
N PHE A 6 -3.08 -9.37 11.14
CA PHE A 6 -4.12 -9.29 10.11
C PHE A 6 -4.70 -7.87 10.06
N CYS A 7 -4.79 -7.29 8.87
CA CYS A 7 -5.29 -5.93 8.66
C CYS A 7 -6.59 -5.96 7.85
N GLY A 8 -7.60 -5.22 8.33
CA GLY A 8 -8.80 -4.96 7.56
C GLY A 8 -8.64 -3.78 6.61
N ILE A 9 -9.16 -3.93 5.39
CA ILE A 9 -9.26 -2.84 4.41
C ILE A 9 -10.54 -2.05 4.70
N HIS A 10 -11.69 -2.67 4.42
CA HIS A 10 -13.01 -2.08 4.68
C HIS A 10 -13.54 -2.57 6.02
N PRO A 11 -14.27 -1.72 6.78
CA PRO A 11 -14.96 -2.19 7.96
C PRO A 11 -16.00 -3.25 7.56
N VAL A 12 -15.82 -4.47 8.05
CA VAL A 12 -16.83 -5.53 7.91
C VAL A 12 -18.06 -5.10 8.71
N GLU A 13 -19.26 -5.28 8.13
CA GLU A 13 -20.57 -4.69 8.51
C GLU A 13 -21.03 -4.87 9.98
N THR A 14 -20.26 -5.53 10.82
CA THR A 14 -20.71 -6.05 12.12
C THR A 14 -20.60 -5.07 13.29
N VAL A 15 -20.00 -3.89 13.11
CA VAL A 15 -19.78 -2.96 14.25
C VAL A 15 -20.56 -1.66 14.11
N PHE A 16 -20.47 -0.92 12.98
CA PHE A 16 -21.33 0.23 12.68
C PHE A 16 -21.36 0.51 11.16
N PRO A 17 -22.47 0.25 10.44
CA PRO A 17 -22.54 0.59 9.01
C PRO A 17 -22.56 2.12 8.86
N LEU A 18 -21.60 2.66 8.12
CA LEU A 18 -21.52 4.08 7.77
C LEU A 18 -22.10 4.31 6.38
N ASP A 19 -22.83 5.42 6.21
CA ASP A 19 -23.30 5.92 4.91
C ASP A 19 -22.91 7.40 4.76
N PRO A 20 -21.93 7.74 3.89
CA PRO A 20 -21.16 6.82 3.05
C PRO A 20 -20.22 5.93 3.86
N PRO A 21 -19.78 4.77 3.31
CA PRO A 21 -18.74 3.94 3.92
C PRO A 21 -17.48 4.73 4.29
N GLY A 22 -16.83 4.34 5.38
CA GLY A 22 -15.59 4.95 5.84
C GLY A 22 -14.44 4.72 4.84
N VAL A 23 -13.59 5.73 4.67
CA VAL A 23 -12.37 5.61 3.86
C VAL A 23 -11.30 4.83 4.65
N PRO A 24 -10.72 3.74 4.10
CA PRO A 24 -9.62 3.04 4.74
C PRO A 24 -8.40 3.93 4.92
N VAL A 25 -7.86 3.95 6.14
CA VAL A 25 -6.62 4.64 6.50
C VAL A 25 -5.70 3.63 7.21
N PRO A 26 -4.40 3.52 6.86
CA PRO A 26 -3.52 2.51 7.40
C PRO A 26 -2.98 2.89 8.80
N PHE A 27 -3.84 3.24 9.76
CA PHE A 27 -3.43 3.70 11.09
C PHE A 27 -2.52 2.70 11.81
N TRP A 28 -2.78 1.39 11.67
CA TRP A 28 -1.91 0.38 12.26
C TRP A 28 -0.51 0.38 11.61
N GLN A 29 -0.45 0.49 10.28
CA GLN A 29 0.82 0.44 9.56
C GLN A 29 1.64 1.71 9.79
N LEU A 30 0.98 2.87 9.93
CA LEU A 30 1.64 4.13 10.31
C LEU A 30 2.37 4.05 11.66
N VAL A 31 2.04 3.07 12.51
CA VAL A 31 2.68 2.90 13.83
C VAL A 31 3.61 1.68 13.88
N TYR A 32 3.28 0.61 13.15
CA TYR A 32 3.91 -0.72 13.36
C TYR A 32 4.40 -1.42 12.10
N HIS A 33 4.42 -0.77 10.93
CA HIS A 33 4.79 -1.43 9.67
C HIS A 33 6.21 -2.02 9.67
N ASP A 34 7.16 -1.35 10.32
CA ASP A 34 8.54 -1.80 10.49
C ASP A 34 8.72 -2.89 11.56
N SER A 35 7.68 -3.13 12.36
CA SER A 35 7.72 -3.94 13.56
C SER A 35 7.03 -5.29 13.39
N VAL A 36 5.94 -5.33 12.62
CA VAL A 36 5.13 -6.54 12.42
C VAL A 36 4.70 -6.66 10.97
N LEU A 37 5.12 -7.75 10.30
CA LEU A 37 4.62 -8.09 8.98
C LEU A 37 3.11 -8.29 9.03
N ASN A 38 2.39 -7.76 8.05
CA ASN A 38 0.94 -7.74 8.05
C ASN A 38 0.38 -8.18 6.69
N TYR A 39 -0.78 -8.81 6.70
CA TYR A 39 -1.46 -9.29 5.50
C TYR A 39 -2.98 -9.07 5.60
N THR A 40 -3.67 -9.22 4.48
CA THR A 40 -5.13 -9.13 4.42
C THR A 40 -5.70 -10.18 3.47
N ALA A 41 -6.93 -10.61 3.75
CA ALA A 41 -7.64 -11.61 2.95
C ALA A 41 -8.61 -10.91 2.01
N GLU A 42 -8.43 -11.10 0.70
CA GLU A 42 -9.27 -10.50 -0.35
C GLU A 42 -10.77 -10.74 -0.12
N GLY A 43 -11.16 -11.99 0.14
CA GLY A 43 -12.56 -12.37 0.31
C GLY A 43 -13.20 -11.91 1.62
N ALA A 44 -12.44 -11.38 2.58
CA ALA A 44 -12.96 -11.00 3.90
C ALA A 44 -13.56 -9.59 3.95
N TYR A 45 -13.27 -8.75 2.95
CA TYR A 45 -13.55 -7.30 3.01
C TYR A 45 -14.34 -6.76 1.83
N GLY A 46 -14.97 -7.65 1.04
CA GLY A 46 -15.84 -7.25 -0.06
C GLY A 46 -15.17 -6.36 -1.10
N ALA A 47 -13.87 -6.53 -1.35
CA ALA A 47 -13.13 -5.73 -2.32
C ALA A 47 -13.68 -5.94 -3.74
N HIS A 48 -14.00 -4.86 -4.47
CA HIS A 48 -14.45 -4.92 -5.86
C HIS A 48 -13.30 -4.82 -6.88
N GLY A 49 -13.21 -5.75 -7.84
CA GLY A 49 -12.23 -5.65 -8.91
C GLY A 49 -10.78 -5.62 -8.40
N ARG A 50 -10.03 -4.54 -8.69
CA ARG A 50 -8.61 -4.40 -8.31
C ARG A 50 -8.38 -3.73 -6.95
N GLU A 51 -9.45 -3.40 -6.23
CA GLU A 51 -9.42 -2.83 -4.86
C GLU A 51 -8.40 -3.50 -3.95
N TYR A 52 -8.44 -4.83 -3.88
CA TYR A 52 -7.60 -5.63 -2.98
C TYR A 52 -6.12 -5.33 -3.22
N ILE A 53 -5.64 -5.51 -4.45
CA ILE A 53 -4.22 -5.39 -4.74
C ILE A 53 -3.72 -3.94 -4.63
N LEU A 54 -4.59 -2.97 -4.94
CA LEU A 54 -4.31 -1.55 -4.75
C LEU A 54 -4.08 -1.22 -3.27
N TYR A 55 -4.93 -1.71 -2.37
CA TYR A 55 -4.73 -1.53 -0.93
C TYR A 55 -3.53 -2.32 -0.40
N VAL A 56 -3.32 -3.55 -0.87
CA VAL A 56 -2.15 -4.35 -0.46
C VAL A 56 -0.86 -3.61 -0.81
N ALA A 57 -0.76 -3.06 -2.02
CA ALA A 57 0.39 -2.26 -2.41
C ALA A 57 0.51 -0.97 -1.59
N LEU A 58 -0.58 -0.20 -1.50
CA LEU A 58 -0.61 1.11 -0.84
C LEU A 58 -0.31 1.02 0.66
N PHE A 59 -0.74 -0.03 1.34
CA PHE A 59 -0.54 -0.22 2.77
C PHE A 59 0.71 -1.05 3.11
N GLY A 60 1.48 -1.47 2.10
CA GLY A 60 2.68 -2.28 2.31
C GLY A 60 2.41 -3.68 2.86
N LEU A 61 1.23 -4.24 2.57
CA LEU A 61 0.83 -5.55 3.08
C LEU A 61 1.50 -6.69 2.27
N LEU A 62 1.71 -7.82 2.92
CA LEU A 62 2.09 -9.06 2.25
C LEU A 62 0.90 -9.55 1.39
N PRO A 63 1.07 -9.72 0.08
CA PRO A 63 0.04 -10.30 -0.76
C PRO A 63 -0.12 -11.78 -0.43
N THR A 64 -1.38 -12.27 -0.41
CA THR A 64 -1.67 -13.67 -0.08
C THR A 64 -2.04 -14.52 -1.30
N GLN A 65 -2.22 -13.91 -2.47
CA GLN A 65 -2.54 -14.64 -3.70
C GLN A 65 -1.27 -15.20 -4.36
N PHE A 66 -1.41 -16.31 -5.09
CA PHE A 66 -0.32 -16.99 -5.81
C PHE A 66 -0.34 -16.67 -7.31
N ASP A 67 -0.61 -15.42 -7.67
CA ASP A 67 -0.59 -14.94 -9.05
C ASP A 67 0.66 -14.12 -9.38
N ALA A 68 0.80 -13.74 -10.66
CA ALA A 68 1.94 -12.99 -11.15
C ALA A 68 2.04 -11.59 -10.54
N GLU A 69 0.90 -10.97 -10.20
CA GLU A 69 0.83 -9.61 -9.67
C GLU A 69 1.29 -9.57 -8.20
N SER A 70 0.77 -10.47 -7.38
CA SER A 70 1.21 -10.72 -6.01
C SER A 70 2.69 -11.11 -5.95
N GLY A 71 3.14 -11.93 -6.91
CA GLY A 71 4.55 -12.27 -7.06
C GLY A 71 5.44 -11.07 -7.41
N ARG A 72 4.96 -10.17 -8.28
CA ARG A 72 5.65 -8.91 -8.62
C ARG A 72 5.73 -8.00 -7.39
N LEU A 73 4.62 -7.78 -6.71
CA LEU A 73 4.54 -6.94 -5.52
C LEU A 73 5.48 -7.42 -4.42
N SER A 74 5.48 -8.73 -4.16
CA SER A 74 6.37 -9.37 -3.16
C SER A 74 7.86 -9.21 -3.47
N ARG A 75 8.24 -9.03 -4.74
CA ARG A 75 9.63 -8.76 -5.14
C ARG A 75 9.95 -7.27 -5.05
N GLU A 76 9.05 -6.42 -5.54
CA GLU A 76 9.24 -4.97 -5.59
C GLU A 76 9.22 -4.32 -4.20
N LEU A 77 8.45 -4.84 -3.23
CA LEU A 77 8.37 -4.31 -1.87
C LEU A 77 9.17 -5.10 -0.82
N ARG A 78 9.94 -6.12 -1.23
CA ARG A 78 10.61 -7.03 -0.29
C ARG A 78 11.46 -6.34 0.78
N GLY A 79 12.18 -5.29 0.38
CA GLY A 79 12.99 -4.49 1.31
C GLY A 79 12.11 -3.65 2.23
N THR A 80 11.13 -3.00 1.63
CA THR A 80 10.18 -2.07 2.25
C THR A 80 9.29 -2.70 3.32
N TYR A 81 9.03 -4.00 3.29
CA TYR A 81 8.25 -4.69 4.33
C TYR A 81 8.84 -4.60 5.75
N LYS A 82 10.05 -4.06 5.91
CA LYS A 82 10.70 -3.81 7.21
C LYS A 82 10.99 -2.32 7.45
N SER A 83 10.45 -1.44 6.61
CA SER A 83 10.65 0.00 6.64
C SER A 83 9.52 0.70 7.35
N GLU A 84 9.81 1.79 8.05
CA GLU A 84 8.78 2.61 8.67
C GLU A 84 7.87 3.23 7.60
N MET A 85 6.56 3.20 7.82
CA MET A 85 5.60 3.95 7.00
C MET A 85 5.55 5.40 7.48
N ILE A 86 6.35 6.27 6.84
CA ILE A 86 6.53 7.67 7.24
C ILE A 86 5.27 8.50 7.03
N SER A 87 4.53 8.27 5.94
CA SER A 87 3.31 9.04 5.67
C SER A 87 2.34 8.33 4.74
N HIS A 88 1.07 8.68 4.91
CA HIS A 88 -0.02 8.31 4.01
C HIS A 88 -0.81 9.58 3.66
N ARG A 89 -1.09 9.81 2.37
CA ARG A 89 -1.70 11.04 1.86
C ARG A 89 -2.72 10.74 0.78
N PHE A 90 -3.86 11.45 0.83
CA PHE A 90 -4.82 11.49 -0.27
C PHE A 90 -4.41 12.58 -1.26
N LEU A 91 -4.05 12.20 -2.49
CA LEU A 91 -3.66 13.11 -3.57
C LEU A 91 -4.88 13.73 -4.27
N THR A 92 -6.02 13.04 -4.21
CA THR A 92 -7.33 13.55 -4.58
C THR A 92 -8.32 13.22 -3.45
N PRO A 93 -9.50 13.86 -3.39
CA PRO A 93 -10.56 13.40 -2.50
C PRO A 93 -10.83 11.91 -2.71
N VAL A 94 -10.77 11.14 -1.62
CA VAL A 94 -11.08 9.70 -1.62
C VAL A 94 -12.48 9.50 -1.07
N ARG A 95 -13.25 8.65 -1.75
CA ARG A 95 -14.58 8.22 -1.32
C ARG A 95 -14.72 6.72 -1.52
N VAL A 96 -15.55 6.08 -0.70
CA VAL A 96 -15.90 4.67 -0.83
C VAL A 96 -17.40 4.58 -1.03
N GLU A 97 -17.80 3.73 -1.95
CA GLU A 97 -19.18 3.43 -2.31
C GLU A 97 -19.42 1.93 -2.13
N ARG A 98 -20.64 1.56 -1.74
CA ARG A 98 -21.06 0.16 -1.68
C ARG A 98 -21.87 -0.18 -2.92
N ASN A 99 -21.42 -1.18 -3.66
CA ASN A 99 -22.10 -1.70 -4.84
C ASN A 99 -23.36 -2.50 -4.45
N PRO A 100 -24.30 -2.71 -5.39
CA PRO A 100 -25.50 -3.52 -5.15
C PRO A 100 -25.23 -4.98 -4.74
N ASP A 101 -24.08 -5.53 -5.12
CA ASP A 101 -23.63 -6.88 -4.72
C ASP A 101 -23.01 -6.93 -3.31
N GLY A 102 -22.98 -5.79 -2.60
CA GLY A 102 -22.41 -5.63 -1.28
C GLY A 102 -20.90 -5.34 -1.26
N SER A 103 -20.21 -5.42 -2.42
CA SER A 103 -18.79 -5.08 -2.51
C SER A 103 -18.53 -3.58 -2.33
N PHE A 104 -17.35 -3.23 -1.86
CA PHE A 104 -16.90 -1.85 -1.72
C PHE A 104 -16.04 -1.43 -2.90
N ARG A 105 -16.21 -0.18 -3.32
CA ARG A 105 -15.44 0.47 -4.37
C ARG A 105 -14.96 1.82 -3.89
N THR A 106 -13.67 2.05 -4.00
CA THR A 106 -12.96 3.27 -3.67
C THR A 106 -12.79 4.08 -4.94
N HIS A 107 -12.84 5.40 -4.81
CA HIS A 107 -12.46 6.35 -5.83
C HIS A 107 -11.42 7.30 -5.30
N GLY A 108 -10.54 7.78 -6.18
CA GLY A 108 -9.50 8.75 -5.85
C GLY A 108 -8.11 8.13 -5.87
N VAL A 109 -7.12 8.91 -5.43
CA VAL A 109 -5.71 8.56 -5.50
C VAL A 109 -5.07 8.82 -4.16
N ALA A 110 -4.28 7.86 -3.70
CA ALA A 110 -3.56 7.93 -2.44
C ALA A 110 -2.10 7.53 -2.64
N ALA A 111 -1.24 8.04 -1.76
CA ALA A 111 0.18 7.75 -1.76
C ALA A 111 0.68 7.42 -0.35
N THR A 112 1.58 6.46 -0.27
CA THR A 112 2.29 6.09 0.95
C THR A 112 3.79 6.19 0.72
N VAL A 113 4.52 6.74 1.69
CA VAL A 113 5.98 6.86 1.65
C VAL A 113 6.58 6.11 2.82
N PHE A 114 7.66 5.37 2.54
CA PHE A 114 8.42 4.58 3.50
C PHE A 114 9.83 5.17 3.71
N ASP A 115 10.47 4.81 4.83
CA ASP A 115 11.79 5.33 5.22
C ASP A 115 12.93 4.94 4.28
N ASP A 116 12.81 3.82 3.56
CA ASP A 116 13.77 3.33 2.57
C ASP A 116 13.73 4.12 1.25
N GLY A 117 12.90 5.17 1.21
CA GLY A 117 12.69 6.00 0.03
C GLY A 117 11.72 5.39 -0.98
N THR A 118 11.01 4.32 -0.62
CA THR A 118 9.93 3.77 -1.43
C THR A 118 8.68 4.66 -1.31
N GLU A 119 8.07 4.99 -2.45
CA GLU A 119 6.78 5.66 -2.54
C GLU A 119 5.83 4.77 -3.36
N VAL A 120 4.65 4.47 -2.82
CA VAL A 120 3.60 3.76 -3.54
C VAL A 120 2.46 4.72 -3.79
N VAL A 121 2.04 4.84 -5.06
CA VAL A 121 0.86 5.64 -5.44
C VAL A 121 -0.17 4.70 -6.07
N ALA A 122 -1.37 4.65 -5.48
CA ALA A 122 -2.48 3.83 -5.96
C ALA A 122 -3.62 4.72 -6.47
N ASN A 123 -4.10 4.42 -7.67
CA ASN A 123 -5.22 5.09 -8.31
C ASN A 123 -6.43 4.16 -8.34
N PHE A 124 -7.39 4.43 -7.45
CA PHE A 124 -8.67 3.72 -7.37
C PHE A 124 -9.70 4.27 -8.37
N GLY A 125 -9.39 5.36 -9.08
CA GLY A 125 -10.25 5.90 -10.13
C GLY A 125 -10.15 5.12 -11.44
N ASP A 126 -11.11 5.35 -12.33
CA ASP A 126 -11.14 4.69 -13.66
C ASP A 126 -10.33 5.45 -14.72
N SER A 127 -9.95 6.69 -14.43
CA SER A 127 -9.18 7.54 -15.33
C SER A 127 -7.74 7.64 -14.87
N ASP A 128 -6.84 7.88 -15.83
CA ASP A 128 -5.44 8.14 -15.53
C ASP A 128 -5.27 9.32 -14.57
N PHE A 129 -4.38 9.15 -13.60
CA PHE A 129 -3.91 10.21 -12.73
C PHE A 129 -2.52 10.68 -13.17
N ARG A 130 -2.28 11.99 -13.12
CA ARG A 130 -0.98 12.59 -13.43
C ARG A 130 -0.47 13.43 -12.27
N ASP A 131 0.77 13.16 -11.89
CA ASP A 131 1.53 13.94 -10.91
C ASP A 131 2.89 14.32 -11.52
N GLY A 132 2.98 15.55 -12.04
CA GLY A 132 4.10 15.97 -12.87
C GLY A 132 4.27 15.07 -14.11
N ASN A 133 5.44 14.42 -14.21
CA ASN A 133 5.75 13.47 -15.31
C ASN A 133 5.29 12.02 -15.02
N ARG A 134 4.68 11.77 -13.86
CA ARG A 134 4.20 10.44 -13.46
C ARG A 134 2.79 10.25 -14.00
N ARG A 135 2.53 9.10 -14.64
CA ARG A 135 1.19 8.68 -15.09
C ARG A 135 0.86 7.36 -14.42
N ILE A 136 -0.23 7.33 -13.65
CA ILE A 136 -0.77 6.12 -13.05
C ILE A 136 -2.07 5.82 -13.78
N ALA A 137 -2.19 4.64 -14.40
CA ALA A 137 -3.42 4.25 -15.08
C ALA A 137 -4.58 4.14 -14.08
N GLY A 138 -5.82 4.23 -14.57
CA GLY A 138 -6.98 3.92 -13.75
C GLY A 138 -6.92 2.48 -13.22
N GLN A 139 -7.35 2.28 -11.97
CA GLN A 139 -7.33 0.97 -11.28
C GLN A 139 -5.92 0.35 -11.21
N ASP A 140 -4.87 1.17 -11.10
CA ASP A 140 -3.48 0.72 -11.09
C ASP A 140 -2.64 1.43 -10.00
N TYR A 141 -1.45 0.90 -9.74
CA TYR A 141 -0.49 1.48 -8.80
C TYR A 141 0.92 1.53 -9.39
N LEU A 142 1.73 2.46 -8.88
CA LEU A 142 3.15 2.54 -9.18
C LEU A 142 3.97 2.53 -7.89
N ILE A 143 5.11 1.85 -7.95
CA ILE A 143 6.12 1.81 -6.90
C ILE A 143 7.33 2.59 -7.41
N PHE A 144 7.69 3.63 -6.67
CA PHE A 144 8.85 4.46 -6.93
C PHE A 144 9.89 4.22 -5.84
N ARG A 145 11.16 4.34 -6.20
CA ARG A 145 12.26 4.37 -5.23
C ARG A 145 13.10 5.60 -5.47
N SER A 146 13.20 6.47 -4.48
CA SER A 146 14.20 7.53 -4.52
C SER A 146 15.59 6.92 -4.39
N LYS A 147 16.53 7.29 -5.26
CA LYS A 147 17.95 6.99 -5.03
C LYS A 147 18.45 7.86 -3.89
N SER A 148 18.41 7.35 -2.67
CA SER A 148 18.97 8.02 -1.50
C SER A 148 20.13 7.18 -0.94
N ALA A 149 21.36 7.63 -1.25
CA ALA A 149 22.65 7.33 -0.61
C ALA A 149 23.29 5.91 -0.73
N GLU A 150 23.59 5.46 -1.95
CA GLU A 150 24.83 4.67 -2.17
C GLU A 150 26.07 5.59 -2.18
N SER A 151 26.41 6.25 -1.06
CA SER A 151 27.76 6.83 -0.86
C SER A 151 27.97 7.33 0.57
N ALA A 152 28.24 6.44 1.53
CA ALA A 152 28.94 6.80 2.76
C ALA A 152 29.44 5.56 3.51
N THR A 153 30.24 4.70 2.88
CA THR A 153 31.21 3.84 3.60
C THR A 153 32.18 3.19 2.61
N SER A 154 33.06 3.98 2.02
CA SER A 154 34.40 3.49 1.71
C SER A 154 35.37 4.23 2.63
N SER A 155 35.55 3.69 3.84
CA SER A 155 36.69 4.10 4.66
C SER A 155 37.99 3.76 3.90
N PRO A 156 38.99 4.65 3.88
CA PRO A 156 40.29 4.32 3.30
C PRO A 156 40.94 3.20 4.11
N LYS A 157 41.56 2.23 3.42
CA LYS A 157 42.54 1.34 4.04
C LYS A 157 43.71 2.20 4.52
N GLU A 158 43.93 2.25 5.83
CA GLU A 158 45.22 2.64 6.38
C GLU A 158 46.22 1.52 6.06
N ASP A 159 47.05 1.76 5.06
CA ASP A 159 48.27 0.98 4.85
C ASP A 159 49.30 1.39 5.90
N GLY A 160 49.74 0.38 6.66
CA GLY A 160 50.71 0.54 7.73
C GLY A 160 52.09 1.00 7.26
N ARG A 161 52.79 1.66 8.19
CA ARG A 161 54.24 1.67 8.31
C ARG A 161 54.63 1.53 9.78
#